data_AF-A0A8C0BED2-F1
#
_entry.id   AF-A0A8C0BED2-F1
#
_cell.length_a   1.000
_cell.length_b   1.000
_cell.length_c   1.000
_cell.angle_alpha   90.00
_cell.angle_beta   90.00
_cell.angle_gamma   90.00
#
_symmetry.space_group_name_H-M   'P 1'
#
loop_
_entity.id
_entity.type
_entity.pdbx_description
1 polymer ?
#
loop_
_entity_poly.entity_id
_entity_poly.type
_entity_poly.pdbx_seq_one_letter_code
_entity_poly.pdbx_strand_id
1 'polypeptide(L)'
;WTLLTDVNHANYVNQHRVLEGRLAPVVRDITDGRPRVQEEVENVYRKIVSYVLLRSGLGSPTDIKVVREVTAALQSVFPQTEMITFISLSKKNKEQQLKNLAMLVTGIRLYNKECRKGGSGIDDLPAILNEAIPSATRAVDESLNTCHKLAHQYTALLESMQEDQHRYTQLSSFKLKEALFNVRQYEAFLCILLSDAITSAQEVEKMNVQFVATMEQLKNTVQNKVSIDTKEVFPLFVALSNLWTSFQDQILLLSFLTDMTNNLQQFSEIQSQLFPEEVLTSLLEGVTVKSDEERIRETMGTRVNVSDFKNQEWLFPETTDNFDQLLIQYHGFCAHAIGVRGLTLPGNPAIGILKHKERCYVFSSKEAAYIFAQDPDKFIQLNIEKAKEHAELIQLLDLDS
;
A
#
# COMPACT_ATOMS: atom_id res chain seq x y z
N TRP A 1 -8.02 -7.79 -6.21
CA TRP A 1 -6.65 -7.70 -5.63
C TRP A 1 -5.59 -7.06 -6.55
N THR A 2 -5.68 -7.15 -7.88
CA THR A 2 -4.81 -6.39 -8.84
C THR A 2 -5.12 -4.88 -8.90
N LEU A 3 -6.37 -4.50 -8.59
CA LEU A 3 -6.85 -3.12 -8.74
C LEU A 3 -6.22 -2.10 -7.77
N LEU A 4 -5.86 -2.49 -6.54
CA LEU A 4 -5.31 -1.54 -5.55
C LEU A 4 -3.81 -1.31 -5.73
N THR A 5 -3.05 -2.33 -6.11
CA THR A 5 -1.67 -2.18 -6.60
C THR A 5 -1.62 -1.33 -7.88
N ASP A 6 -2.60 -1.49 -8.79
CA ASP A 6 -2.76 -0.62 -9.96
C ASP A 6 -3.12 0.83 -9.57
N VAL A 7 -3.91 1.04 -8.51
CA VAL A 7 -4.25 2.38 -7.99
C VAL A 7 -3.03 3.07 -7.37
N ASN A 8 -2.20 2.37 -6.60
CA ASN A 8 -0.96 2.91 -6.05
C ASN A 8 0.02 3.30 -7.17
N HIS A 9 0.16 2.45 -8.19
CA HIS A 9 0.97 2.76 -9.37
C HIS A 9 0.39 3.92 -10.20
N ALA A 10 -0.93 3.96 -10.41
CA ALA A 10 -1.59 5.05 -11.14
C ALA A 10 -1.47 6.40 -10.41
N ASN A 11 -1.52 6.39 -9.07
CA ASN A 11 -1.36 7.60 -8.25
C ASN A 11 0.09 8.08 -8.23
N TYR A 12 1.06 7.17 -8.14
CA TYR A 12 2.49 7.46 -8.33
C TYR A 12 2.74 8.17 -9.68
N VAL A 13 2.20 7.61 -10.77
CA VAL A 13 2.26 8.24 -12.11
C VAL A 13 1.59 9.62 -12.11
N ASN A 14 0.45 9.77 -11.43
CA ASN A 14 -0.27 11.03 -11.37
C ASN A 14 0.49 12.13 -10.60
N GLN A 15 1.17 11.81 -9.50
CA GLN A 15 1.96 12.78 -8.73
C GLN A 15 3.20 13.24 -9.49
N HIS A 16 3.92 12.33 -10.16
CA HIS A 16 5.00 12.73 -11.07
C HIS A 16 4.48 13.61 -12.20
N ARG A 17 3.31 13.29 -12.76
CA ARG A 17 2.65 14.14 -13.77
C ARG A 17 2.30 15.53 -13.23
N VAL A 18 1.86 15.64 -11.98
CA VAL A 18 1.59 16.93 -11.32
C VAL A 18 2.88 17.74 -11.15
N LEU A 19 3.97 17.11 -10.68
CA LEU A 19 5.27 17.77 -10.57
C LEU A 19 5.79 18.25 -11.94
N GLU A 20 5.72 17.39 -12.97
CA GLU A 20 6.09 17.76 -14.33
C GLU A 20 5.22 18.90 -14.87
N GLY A 21 3.90 18.88 -14.60
CA GLY A 21 2.98 19.97 -14.94
C GLY A 21 3.34 21.29 -14.27
N ARG A 22 3.75 21.26 -12.99
CA ARG A 22 4.21 22.45 -12.25
C ARG A 22 5.54 22.99 -12.76
N LEU A 23 6.44 22.11 -13.22
CA LEU A 23 7.74 22.50 -13.77
C LEU A 23 7.65 22.94 -15.24
N ALA A 24 6.61 22.54 -15.98
CA ALA A 24 6.47 22.81 -17.41
C ALA A 24 6.59 24.29 -17.81
N PRO A 25 6.03 25.27 -17.08
CA PRO A 25 6.23 26.69 -17.39
C PRO A 25 7.70 27.11 -17.29
N VAL A 26 8.39 26.71 -16.22
CA VAL A 26 9.81 27.03 -15.99
C VAL A 26 10.69 26.38 -17.07
N VAL A 27 10.40 25.13 -17.43
CA VAL A 27 11.10 24.42 -18.51
C VAL A 27 10.92 25.16 -19.83
N ARG A 28 9.69 25.53 -20.18
CA ARG A 28 9.37 26.25 -21.42
C ARG A 28 10.13 27.58 -21.52
N ASP A 29 10.12 28.33 -20.42
CA ASP A 29 10.86 29.59 -20.30
C ASP A 29 12.36 29.45 -20.56
N ILE A 30 12.97 28.36 -20.08
CA ILE A 30 14.40 28.07 -20.29
C ILE A 30 14.64 27.60 -21.73
N THR A 31 13.80 26.70 -22.26
CA THR A 31 14.04 26.06 -23.55
C THR A 31 13.81 27.00 -24.72
N ASP A 32 12.78 27.84 -24.61
CA ASP A 32 12.32 28.74 -25.66
C ASP A 32 13.07 30.08 -25.62
N GLY A 33 13.80 30.35 -24.53
CA GLY A 33 14.68 31.50 -24.39
C GLY A 33 15.73 31.60 -25.50
N ARG A 34 15.84 32.79 -26.09
CA ARG A 34 16.83 33.16 -27.12
C ARG A 34 17.65 34.37 -26.65
N PRO A 35 18.45 34.23 -25.58
CA PRO A 35 19.22 35.35 -25.05
C PRO A 35 20.25 35.83 -26.09
N ARG A 36 20.36 37.15 -26.25
CA ARG A 36 21.29 37.83 -27.16
C ARG A 36 22.37 38.62 -26.43
N VAL A 37 22.09 39.04 -25.20
CA VAL A 37 23.03 39.79 -24.35
C VAL A 37 23.37 39.02 -23.08
N GLN A 38 24.50 39.35 -22.47
CA GLN A 38 25.02 38.64 -21.29
C GLN A 38 24.02 38.60 -20.12
N GLU A 39 23.31 39.70 -19.87
CA GLU A 39 22.29 39.79 -18.81
C GLU A 39 21.15 38.79 -19.02
N GLU A 40 20.73 38.57 -20.27
CA GLU A 40 19.69 37.58 -20.60
C GLU A 40 20.20 36.15 -20.41
N VAL A 41 21.48 35.88 -20.71
CA VAL A 41 22.12 34.57 -20.44
C VAL A 41 22.14 34.29 -18.94
N GLU A 42 22.51 35.28 -18.12
CA GLU A 42 22.48 35.17 -16.67
C GLU A 42 21.06 34.91 -16.14
N ASN A 43 20.06 35.56 -16.72
CA ASN A 43 18.66 35.33 -16.34
C ASN A 43 18.23 33.88 -16.66
N VAL A 44 18.60 33.34 -17.82
CA VAL A 44 18.35 31.92 -18.14
C VAL A 44 19.07 31.02 -17.14
N TYR A 45 20.32 31.32 -16.77
CA TYR A 45 21.05 30.52 -15.77
C TYR A 45 20.34 30.52 -14.40
N ARG A 46 19.83 31.67 -13.95
CA ARG A 46 19.02 31.75 -12.71
C ARG A 46 17.75 30.90 -12.80
N LYS A 47 17.09 30.86 -13.96
CA LYS A 47 15.94 29.98 -14.19
C LYS A 47 16.32 28.49 -14.13
N ILE A 48 17.51 28.11 -14.62
CA ILE A 48 18.04 26.74 -14.48
C ILE A 48 18.24 26.39 -13.01
N VAL A 49 18.83 27.30 -12.21
CA VAL A 49 18.96 27.11 -10.76
C VAL A 49 17.60 26.89 -10.11
N SER A 50 16.60 27.72 -10.43
CA SER A 50 15.23 27.56 -9.91
C SER A 50 14.61 26.22 -10.32
N TYR A 51 14.79 25.79 -11.57
CA TYR A 51 14.32 24.49 -12.05
C TYR A 51 14.95 23.34 -11.26
N VAL A 52 16.27 23.35 -11.08
CA VAL A 52 17.00 22.31 -10.34
C VAL A 52 16.53 22.25 -8.89
N LEU A 53 16.37 23.41 -8.25
CA LEU A 53 15.89 23.49 -6.86
C LEU A 53 14.48 22.89 -6.75
N LEU A 54 13.53 23.36 -7.57
CA LEU A 54 12.15 22.87 -7.55
C LEU A 54 12.04 21.38 -7.87
N ARG A 55 12.86 20.88 -8.80
CA ARG A 55 12.84 19.46 -9.19
C ARG A 55 13.49 18.54 -8.16
N SER A 56 14.52 19.02 -7.46
CA SER A 56 15.20 18.23 -6.42
C SER A 56 14.35 18.04 -5.16
N GLY A 57 13.46 18.99 -4.86
CA GLY A 57 12.70 19.01 -3.59
C GLY A 57 13.59 19.19 -2.35
N LEU A 58 14.86 19.57 -2.52
CA LEU A 58 15.84 19.70 -1.43
C LEU A 58 15.84 21.11 -0.83
N GLY A 59 14.80 21.45 -0.08
CA GLY A 59 14.67 22.72 0.63
C GLY A 59 13.93 23.82 -0.16
N SER A 60 13.75 24.97 0.48
CA SER A 60 12.91 26.05 -0.04
C SER A 60 13.63 26.96 -1.06
N PRO A 61 12.97 27.36 -2.17
CA PRO A 61 13.51 28.36 -3.10
C PRO A 61 13.65 29.76 -2.48
N THR A 62 13.02 30.01 -1.34
CA THR A 62 13.12 31.28 -0.61
C THR A 62 14.30 31.33 0.36
N ASP A 63 14.95 30.19 0.64
CA ASP A 63 16.13 30.14 1.50
C ASP A 63 17.40 30.44 0.69
N ILE A 64 18.02 31.58 0.99
CA ILE A 64 19.25 32.05 0.34
C ILE A 64 20.39 31.04 0.48
N LYS A 65 20.50 30.32 1.60
CA LYS A 65 21.55 29.30 1.78
C LYS A 65 21.35 28.13 0.83
N VAL A 66 20.11 27.65 0.70
CA VAL A 66 19.74 26.57 -0.24
C VAL A 66 20.05 27.01 -1.68
N VAL A 67 19.63 28.21 -2.08
CA VAL A 67 19.90 28.74 -3.43
C VAL A 67 21.40 28.83 -3.71
N ARG A 68 22.22 29.27 -2.73
CA ARG A 68 23.68 29.33 -2.86
C ARG A 68 24.31 27.95 -3.02
N GLU A 69 23.88 26.97 -2.23
CA GLU A 69 24.36 25.58 -2.34
C GLU A 69 24.01 24.96 -3.70
N VAL A 70 22.77 25.11 -4.16
CA VAL A 70 22.33 24.64 -5.48
C VAL A 70 23.13 25.33 -6.58
N THR A 71 23.34 26.64 -6.49
CA THR A 71 24.13 27.39 -7.47
C THR A 71 25.57 26.91 -7.52
N ALA A 72 26.22 26.73 -6.37
CA ALA A 72 27.60 26.24 -6.30
C ALA A 72 27.73 24.80 -6.85
N ALA A 73 26.80 23.92 -6.50
CA ALA A 73 26.75 22.56 -7.02
C ALA A 73 26.54 22.55 -8.55
N LEU A 74 25.62 23.38 -9.07
CA LEU A 74 25.39 23.52 -10.50
C LEU A 74 26.64 24.05 -11.22
N GLN A 75 27.29 25.10 -10.69
CA GLN A 75 28.51 25.66 -11.27
C GLN A 75 29.66 24.64 -11.34
N SER A 76 29.71 23.68 -10.42
CA SER A 76 30.75 22.63 -10.41
C SER A 76 30.65 21.64 -11.57
N VAL A 77 29.45 21.45 -12.14
CA VAL A 77 29.21 20.52 -13.27
C VAL A 77 28.74 21.22 -14.55
N PHE A 78 28.32 22.47 -14.43
CA PHE A 78 27.78 23.29 -15.52
C PHE A 78 28.12 24.77 -15.25
N PRO A 79 29.38 25.16 -15.53
CA PRO A 79 29.82 26.54 -15.39
C PRO A 79 29.12 27.44 -16.41
N GLN A 80 29.07 28.75 -16.15
CA GLN A 80 28.37 29.71 -17.00
C GLN A 80 28.92 29.75 -18.44
N THR A 81 30.18 29.37 -18.66
CA THR A 81 30.80 29.26 -19.99
C THR A 81 30.11 28.23 -20.88
N GLU A 82 29.49 27.18 -20.30
CA GLU A 82 28.75 26.14 -21.02
C GLU A 82 27.35 26.60 -21.48
N MET A 83 26.92 27.79 -21.07
CA MET A 83 25.60 28.33 -21.47
C MET A 83 25.51 28.51 -22.98
N ILE A 84 26.59 28.90 -23.65
CA ILE A 84 26.61 29.10 -25.10
C ILE A 84 26.25 27.79 -25.81
N THR A 85 26.87 26.69 -25.39
CA THR A 85 26.60 25.33 -25.88
C THR A 85 25.18 24.90 -25.55
N PHE A 86 24.70 25.15 -24.33
CA PHE A 86 23.33 24.81 -23.92
C PHE A 86 22.27 25.52 -24.77
N ILE A 87 22.44 26.82 -25.03
CA ILE A 87 21.48 27.64 -25.77
C ILE A 87 21.31 27.16 -27.22
N SER A 88 22.39 26.64 -27.83
CA SER A 88 22.39 26.13 -29.21
C SER A 88 21.74 24.75 -29.36
N LEU A 89 21.44 24.05 -28.27
CA LEU A 89 20.77 22.76 -28.32
C LEU A 89 19.31 22.86 -28.81
N SER A 90 18.81 21.76 -29.36
CA SER A 90 17.38 21.58 -29.62
C SER A 90 16.59 21.62 -28.32
N LYS A 91 15.29 21.96 -28.39
CA LYS A 91 14.40 21.98 -27.22
C LYS A 91 14.44 20.66 -26.44
N LYS A 92 14.32 19.53 -27.14
CA LYS A 92 14.40 18.19 -26.55
C LYS A 92 15.72 17.95 -25.81
N ASN A 93 16.85 18.36 -26.40
CA ASN A 93 18.16 18.18 -25.78
C ASN A 93 18.35 19.09 -24.56
N LYS A 94 17.82 20.32 -24.60
CA LYS A 94 17.79 21.21 -23.43
C LYS A 94 16.99 20.60 -22.29
N GLU A 95 15.79 20.08 -22.56
CA GLU A 95 14.95 19.41 -21.56
C GLU A 95 15.68 18.21 -20.93
N GLN A 96 16.32 17.36 -21.73
CA GLN A 96 17.10 16.23 -21.21
C GLN A 96 18.30 16.70 -20.38
N GLN A 97 19.01 17.73 -20.83
CA GLN A 97 20.15 18.27 -20.09
C GLN A 97 19.70 18.88 -18.76
N LEU A 98 18.57 19.59 -18.71
CA LEU A 98 17.98 20.06 -17.45
C LEU A 98 17.70 18.92 -16.50
N LYS A 99 17.09 17.82 -16.99
CA LYS A 99 16.83 16.63 -16.17
C LYS A 99 18.11 16.04 -15.59
N ASN A 100 19.16 15.94 -16.41
CA ASN A 100 20.47 15.41 -15.99
C ASN A 100 21.17 16.32 -14.97
N LEU A 101 21.16 17.64 -15.19
CA LEU A 101 21.73 18.61 -14.27
C LEU A 101 21.02 18.57 -12.91
N ALA A 102 19.70 18.43 -12.90
CA ALA A 102 18.94 18.28 -11.66
C ALA A 102 19.39 17.04 -10.87
N MET A 103 19.52 15.87 -11.51
CA MET A 103 19.98 14.65 -10.85
C MET A 103 21.41 14.79 -10.30
N LEU A 104 22.33 15.35 -11.10
CA LEU A 104 23.71 15.57 -10.66
C LEU A 104 23.79 16.51 -9.46
N VAL A 105 23.09 17.64 -9.51
CA VAL A 105 23.08 18.63 -8.43
C VAL A 105 22.45 18.05 -7.16
N THR A 106 21.35 17.29 -7.27
CA THR A 106 20.76 16.57 -6.13
C THR A 106 21.78 15.65 -5.48
N GLY A 107 22.45 14.79 -6.26
CA GLY A 107 23.50 13.89 -5.74
C GLY A 107 24.66 14.64 -5.07
N ILE A 108 25.15 15.72 -5.67
CA ILE A 108 26.22 16.56 -5.11
C ILE A 108 25.79 17.17 -3.78
N ARG A 109 24.56 17.67 -3.68
CA ARG A 109 24.06 18.26 -2.43
C ARG A 109 23.91 17.22 -1.32
N LEU A 110 23.44 16.02 -1.64
CA LEU A 110 23.37 14.89 -0.70
C LEU A 110 24.76 14.51 -0.18
N TYR A 111 25.74 14.39 -1.08
CA TYR A 111 27.13 14.14 -0.71
C TYR A 111 27.71 15.26 0.17
N ASN A 112 27.45 16.53 -0.18
CA ASN A 112 27.92 17.66 0.61
C ASN A 112 27.28 17.70 2.01
N LYS A 113 26.01 17.30 2.15
CA LYS A 113 25.36 17.10 3.46
C LYS A 113 26.12 16.06 4.28
N GLU A 114 26.38 14.91 3.68
CA GLU A 114 27.08 13.80 4.32
C GLU A 114 28.52 14.18 4.76
N CYS A 115 29.23 14.94 3.95
CA CYS A 115 30.55 15.48 4.29
C CYS A 115 30.51 16.66 5.29
N ARG A 116 29.33 17.07 5.77
CA ARG A 116 29.12 18.24 6.64
C ARG A 116 29.63 19.56 6.04
N LYS A 117 29.57 19.68 4.70
CA LYS A 117 29.99 20.85 3.92
C LYS A 117 28.81 21.66 3.35
N GLY A 118 27.58 21.23 3.61
CA GLY A 118 26.35 21.85 3.15
C GLY A 118 25.15 21.02 3.60
N GLY A 119 24.06 21.07 2.85
CA GLY A 119 22.85 20.30 3.12
C GLY A 119 21.76 21.08 3.83
N SER A 120 21.82 22.42 3.78
CA SER A 120 20.75 23.27 4.29
C SER A 120 19.42 22.87 3.65
N GLY A 121 18.38 22.68 4.46
CA GLY A 121 17.03 22.33 4.01
C GLY A 121 16.87 20.91 3.46
N ILE A 122 17.85 20.00 3.68
CA ILE A 122 17.70 18.58 3.33
C ILE A 122 17.30 17.79 4.59
N ASP A 123 16.05 17.38 4.65
CA ASP A 123 15.53 16.52 5.72
C ASP A 123 16.21 15.15 5.73
N ASP A 124 16.07 14.42 6.83
CA ASP A 124 16.53 13.03 6.95
C ASP A 124 15.38 12.08 6.60
N LEU A 125 15.08 11.95 5.31
CA LEU A 125 13.98 11.11 4.85
C LEU A 125 14.09 9.65 5.31
N PRO A 126 15.28 9.01 5.30
CA PRO A 126 15.43 7.67 5.88
C PRO A 126 14.99 7.60 7.35
N ALA A 127 15.45 8.55 8.19
CA ALA A 127 15.04 8.57 9.60
C ALA A 127 13.54 8.83 9.77
N ILE A 128 12.98 9.79 9.02
CA ILE A 128 11.55 10.12 9.05
C ILE A 128 10.71 8.89 8.66
N LEU A 129 11.07 8.18 7.59
CA LEU A 129 10.35 6.99 7.15
C LEU A 129 10.45 5.84 8.15
N ASN A 130 11.63 5.64 8.73
CA ASN A 130 11.85 4.60 9.77
C ASN A 130 11.06 4.86 11.06
N GLU A 131 10.63 6.09 11.32
CA GLU A 131 9.73 6.42 12.43
C GLU A 131 8.25 6.38 11.99
N ALA A 132 7.95 6.99 10.85
CA ALA A 132 6.58 7.19 10.39
C ALA A 132 5.91 5.89 9.94
N ILE A 133 6.63 4.99 9.27
CA ILE A 133 6.05 3.71 8.80
C ILE A 133 5.59 2.85 9.99
N PRO A 134 6.42 2.56 11.01
CA PRO A 134 5.95 1.83 12.19
C PRO A 134 4.81 2.51 12.94
N SER A 135 4.75 3.85 12.92
CA SER A 135 3.62 4.58 13.51
C SER A 135 2.33 4.34 12.73
N ALA A 136 2.37 4.42 11.40
CA ALA A 136 1.22 4.14 10.55
C ALA A 136 0.77 2.68 10.64
N THR A 137 1.71 1.73 10.63
CA THR A 137 1.44 0.30 10.82
C THR A 137 0.68 0.04 12.12
N ARG A 138 1.14 0.62 13.25
CA ARG A 138 0.46 0.48 14.54
C ARG A 138 -0.97 1.03 14.53
N ALA A 139 -1.20 2.16 13.89
CA ALA A 139 -2.54 2.75 13.79
C ALA A 139 -3.51 1.83 13.00
N VAL A 140 -3.01 1.21 11.93
CA VAL A 140 -3.77 0.21 11.16
C VAL A 140 -4.03 -1.05 12.00
N ASP A 141 -3.04 -1.56 12.73
CA ASP A 141 -3.19 -2.71 13.62
C ASP A 141 -4.21 -2.47 14.75
N GLU A 142 -4.21 -1.29 15.36
CA GLU A 142 -5.20 -0.90 16.37
C GLU A 142 -6.62 -0.88 15.79
N SER A 143 -6.76 -0.41 14.56
CA SER A 143 -8.03 -0.40 13.82
C SER A 143 -8.48 -1.83 13.50
N LEU A 144 -7.56 -2.70 13.04
CA LEU A 144 -7.82 -4.12 12.78
C LEU A 144 -8.26 -4.86 14.04
N ASN A 145 -7.60 -4.64 15.17
CA ASN A 145 -8.01 -5.26 16.45
C ASN A 145 -9.44 -4.88 16.85
N THR A 146 -9.83 -3.62 16.59
CA THR A 146 -11.21 -3.16 16.81
C THR A 146 -12.18 -3.86 15.85
N CYS A 147 -11.83 -3.98 14.56
CA CYS A 147 -12.60 -4.74 13.58
C CYS A 147 -12.78 -6.19 14.01
N HIS A 148 -11.71 -6.89 14.38
CA HIS A 148 -11.78 -8.28 14.83
C HIS A 148 -12.73 -8.43 16.03
N LYS A 149 -12.59 -7.58 17.05
CA LYS A 149 -13.50 -7.59 18.23
C LYS A 149 -14.96 -7.49 17.80
N LEU A 150 -15.30 -6.49 16.97
CA LEU A 150 -16.67 -6.29 16.51
C LEU A 150 -17.18 -7.43 15.63
N ALA A 151 -16.35 -7.92 14.71
CA ALA A 151 -16.70 -9.04 13.85
C ALA A 151 -17.00 -10.32 14.66
N HIS A 152 -16.18 -10.62 15.67
CA HIS A 152 -16.38 -11.74 16.58
C HIS A 152 -17.69 -11.62 17.36
N GLN A 153 -17.99 -10.42 17.87
CA GLN A 153 -19.22 -10.11 18.60
C GLN A 153 -20.47 -10.26 17.71
N TYR A 154 -20.49 -9.65 16.52
CA TYR A 154 -21.61 -9.77 15.59
C TYR A 154 -21.81 -11.21 15.14
N THR A 155 -20.73 -11.93 14.88
CA THR A 155 -20.81 -13.35 14.51
C THR A 155 -21.42 -14.17 15.64
N ALA A 156 -21.00 -13.97 16.89
CA ALA A 156 -21.54 -14.68 18.04
C ALA A 156 -23.03 -14.37 18.28
N LEU A 157 -23.46 -13.11 18.11
CA LEU A 157 -24.87 -12.74 18.17
C LEU A 157 -25.69 -13.46 17.09
N LEU A 158 -25.21 -13.47 15.85
CA LEU A 158 -25.87 -14.13 14.74
C LEU A 158 -25.91 -15.66 14.90
N GLU A 159 -24.86 -16.27 15.44
CA GLU A 159 -24.84 -17.69 15.82
C GLU A 159 -25.91 -17.98 16.89
N SER A 160 -26.00 -17.15 17.94
CA SER A 160 -27.03 -17.33 18.99
C SER A 160 -28.47 -17.24 18.48
N MET A 161 -28.72 -16.47 17.41
CA MET A 161 -30.04 -16.39 16.76
C MET A 161 -30.42 -17.68 16.03
N GLN A 162 -29.43 -18.50 15.62
CA GLN A 162 -29.69 -19.78 14.95
C GLN A 162 -30.01 -20.89 15.96
N GLU A 163 -29.53 -20.75 17.19
CA GLU A 163 -29.66 -21.74 18.25
C GLU A 163 -30.91 -21.54 19.11
N ASP A 164 -31.36 -20.29 19.28
CA ASP A 164 -32.48 -19.94 20.15
C ASP A 164 -33.50 -19.01 19.46
N GLN A 165 -34.76 -19.46 19.39
CA GLN A 165 -35.87 -18.70 18.81
C GLN A 165 -36.17 -17.41 19.57
N HIS A 166 -35.99 -17.37 20.90
CA HIS A 166 -36.17 -16.15 21.69
C HIS A 166 -35.12 -15.10 21.31
N ARG A 167 -33.86 -15.53 21.19
CA ARG A 167 -32.75 -14.68 20.70
C ARG A 167 -33.03 -14.17 19.29
N TYR A 168 -33.57 -15.03 18.41
CA TYR A 168 -33.97 -14.60 17.06
C TYR A 168 -34.98 -13.45 17.11
N THR A 169 -36.07 -13.57 17.87
CA THR A 169 -37.09 -12.51 17.97
C THR A 169 -36.54 -11.22 18.58
N GLN A 170 -35.68 -11.33 19.58
CA GLN A 170 -35.04 -10.16 20.20
C GLN A 170 -34.11 -9.42 19.24
N LEU A 171 -33.34 -10.16 18.44
CA LEU A 171 -32.26 -9.61 17.62
C LEU A 171 -32.66 -9.33 16.17
N SER A 172 -33.77 -9.88 15.67
CA SER A 172 -34.18 -9.78 14.26
C SER A 172 -34.48 -8.36 13.78
N SER A 173 -34.72 -7.42 14.71
CA SER A 173 -34.93 -6.01 14.39
C SER A 173 -33.62 -5.26 14.11
N PHE A 174 -32.47 -5.81 14.52
CA PHE A 174 -31.16 -5.20 14.32
C PHE A 174 -30.53 -5.64 13.00
N LYS A 175 -29.78 -4.72 12.37
CA LYS A 175 -29.03 -4.96 11.14
C LYS A 175 -27.66 -5.62 11.38
N LEU A 176 -27.66 -6.74 12.14
CA LEU A 176 -26.43 -7.39 12.58
C LEU A 176 -25.63 -8.01 11.43
N LYS A 177 -26.30 -8.50 10.38
CA LYS A 177 -25.60 -9.07 9.20
C LYS A 177 -24.89 -7.98 8.43
N GLU A 178 -25.58 -6.88 8.17
CA GLU A 178 -25.01 -5.72 7.50
C GLU A 178 -23.87 -5.10 8.31
N ALA A 179 -24.01 -5.04 9.64
CA ALA A 179 -22.92 -4.62 10.52
C ALA A 179 -21.70 -5.55 10.40
N LEU A 180 -21.91 -6.88 10.43
CA LEU A 180 -20.82 -7.86 10.23
C LEU A 180 -20.16 -7.67 8.86
N PHE A 181 -20.93 -7.58 7.77
CA PHE A 181 -20.37 -7.40 6.43
C PHE A 181 -19.62 -6.08 6.28
N ASN A 182 -20.09 -5.01 6.93
CA ASN A 182 -19.39 -3.73 6.93
C ASN A 182 -18.05 -3.83 7.67
N VAL A 183 -18.01 -4.45 8.87
CA VAL A 183 -16.73 -4.68 9.59
C VAL A 183 -15.77 -5.51 8.76
N ARG A 184 -16.24 -6.62 8.16
CA ARG A 184 -15.38 -7.52 7.37
C ARG A 184 -14.83 -6.86 6.11
N GLN A 185 -15.61 -6.01 5.45
CA GLN A 185 -15.10 -5.20 4.34
C GLN A 185 -14.05 -4.20 4.82
N TYR A 186 -14.31 -3.51 5.94
CA TYR A 186 -13.35 -2.58 6.51
C TYR A 186 -12.04 -3.28 6.91
N GLU A 187 -12.13 -4.44 7.56
CA GLU A 187 -11.00 -5.33 7.85
C GLU A 187 -10.21 -5.68 6.58
N ALA A 188 -10.88 -6.11 5.51
CA ALA A 188 -10.23 -6.42 4.24
C ALA A 188 -9.46 -5.24 3.66
N PHE A 189 -10.03 -4.02 3.70
CA PHE A 189 -9.34 -2.82 3.26
C PHE A 189 -8.12 -2.49 4.15
N LEU A 190 -8.27 -2.59 5.47
CA LEU A 190 -7.16 -2.36 6.40
C LEU A 190 -6.02 -3.35 6.21
N CYS A 191 -6.31 -4.63 5.95
CA CYS A 191 -5.29 -5.64 5.63
C CYS A 191 -4.49 -5.29 4.37
N ILE A 192 -5.13 -4.68 3.36
CA ILE A 192 -4.43 -4.18 2.17
C ILE A 192 -3.49 -3.03 2.53
N LEU A 193 -3.99 -2.05 3.28
CA LEU A 193 -3.17 -0.91 3.73
C LEU A 193 -1.99 -1.36 4.61
N LEU A 194 -2.21 -2.34 5.48
CA LEU A 194 -1.15 -2.94 6.31
C LEU A 194 -0.09 -3.62 5.45
N SER A 195 -0.50 -4.42 4.45
CA SER A 195 0.42 -5.07 3.51
C SER A 195 1.24 -4.04 2.72
N ASP A 196 0.63 -2.95 2.28
CA ASP A 196 1.32 -1.85 1.58
C ASP A 196 2.33 -1.16 2.51
N ALA A 197 1.97 -0.91 3.78
CA ALA A 197 2.88 -0.33 4.78
C ALA A 197 4.08 -1.25 5.09
N ILE A 198 3.85 -2.56 5.20
CA ILE A 198 4.93 -3.55 5.40
C ILE A 198 5.86 -3.58 4.18
N THR A 199 5.29 -3.55 2.97
CA THR A 199 6.08 -3.50 1.72
C THR A 199 6.90 -2.21 1.65
N SER A 200 6.33 -1.07 2.05
CA SER A 200 7.03 0.21 2.17
C SER A 200 8.22 0.11 3.13
N ALA A 201 8.05 -0.51 4.30
CA ALA A 201 9.14 -0.71 5.26
C ALA A 201 10.30 -1.52 4.65
N GLN A 202 9.99 -2.59 3.92
CA GLN A 202 10.99 -3.44 3.27
C GLN A 202 11.76 -2.70 2.17
N GLU A 203 11.06 -1.92 1.33
CA GLU A 203 11.70 -1.13 0.29
C GLU A 203 12.55 0.01 0.88
N VAL A 204 12.09 0.68 1.95
CA VAL A 204 12.87 1.71 2.64
C VAL A 204 14.17 1.14 3.22
N GLU A 205 14.12 -0.01 3.88
CA GLU A 205 15.31 -0.67 4.42
C GLU A 205 16.32 -1.00 3.32
N LYS A 206 15.85 -1.62 2.23
CA LYS A 206 16.67 -1.94 1.06
C LYS A 206 17.29 -0.69 0.42
N MET A 207 16.51 0.36 0.24
CA MET A 207 17.00 1.63 -0.30
C MET A 207 18.02 2.30 0.63
N ASN A 208 17.83 2.21 1.94
CA ASN A 208 18.75 2.77 2.92
C ASN A 208 20.12 2.08 2.86
N VAL A 209 20.14 0.74 2.78
CA VAL A 209 21.38 -0.03 2.58
C VAL A 209 22.08 0.39 1.28
N GLN A 210 21.34 0.52 0.18
CA GLN A 210 21.90 0.95 -1.10
C GLN A 210 22.42 2.40 -1.05
N PHE A 211 21.72 3.30 -0.36
CA PHE A 211 22.10 4.70 -0.21
C PHE A 211 23.41 4.84 0.56
N VAL A 212 23.54 4.15 1.70
CA VAL A 212 24.77 4.14 2.51
C VAL A 212 25.94 3.57 1.70
N ALA A 213 25.76 2.43 1.03
CA ALA A 213 26.81 1.81 0.22
C ALA A 213 27.25 2.72 -0.94
N THR A 214 26.30 3.33 -1.66
CA THR A 214 26.60 4.26 -2.76
C THR A 214 27.33 5.50 -2.25
N MET A 215 26.92 6.03 -1.09
CA MET A 215 27.55 7.17 -0.45
C MET A 215 28.99 6.87 -0.03
N GLU A 216 29.25 5.68 0.52
CA GLU A 216 30.60 5.24 0.89
C GLU A 216 31.50 5.04 -0.34
N GLN A 217 30.98 4.41 -1.41
CA GLN A 217 31.68 4.30 -2.68
C GLN A 217 32.04 5.67 -3.26
N LEU A 218 31.13 6.63 -3.18
CA LEU A 218 31.36 8.00 -3.63
C LEU A 218 32.43 8.70 -2.79
N LYS A 219 32.39 8.59 -1.46
CA LYS A 219 33.46 9.09 -0.57
C LYS A 219 34.82 8.52 -0.97
N ASN A 220 34.92 7.21 -1.17
CA ASN A 220 36.17 6.55 -1.56
C ASN A 220 36.67 6.98 -2.94
N THR A 221 35.76 7.27 -3.88
CA THR A 221 36.13 7.74 -5.22
C THR A 221 36.65 9.18 -5.22
N VAL A 222 36.12 10.04 -4.34
CA VAL A 222 36.44 11.47 -4.26
C VAL A 222 37.57 11.78 -3.27
N GLN A 223 37.71 10.98 -2.21
CA GLN A 223 38.68 11.23 -1.14
C GLN A 223 40.12 10.95 -1.61
N ASN A 224 41.04 11.86 -1.26
CA ASN A 224 42.49 11.76 -1.51
C ASN A 224 42.93 11.68 -2.99
N LYS A 225 42.06 11.99 -3.96
CA LYS A 225 42.46 12.09 -5.38
C LYS A 225 42.80 13.53 -5.79
N VAL A 226 43.93 13.69 -6.49
CA VAL A 226 44.40 14.98 -7.07
C VAL A 226 43.53 15.39 -8.28
N SER A 227 42.93 14.42 -8.97
CA SER A 227 42.01 14.62 -10.09
C SER A 227 40.90 13.57 -10.03
N ILE A 228 39.68 13.98 -10.33
CA ILE A 228 38.49 13.14 -10.28
C ILE A 228 37.97 12.96 -11.70
N ASP A 229 37.85 11.71 -12.16
CA ASP A 229 37.21 11.43 -13.45
C ASP A 229 35.69 11.56 -13.30
N THR A 230 35.11 12.48 -14.07
CA THR A 230 33.65 12.70 -14.08
C THR A 230 32.90 11.46 -14.53
N LYS A 231 33.50 10.58 -15.33
CA LYS A 231 32.90 9.29 -15.74
C LYS A 231 32.74 8.31 -14.58
N GLU A 232 33.57 8.40 -13.55
CA GLU A 232 33.46 7.56 -12.34
C GLU A 232 32.44 8.13 -11.35
N VAL A 233 32.41 9.45 -11.19
CA VAL A 233 31.66 10.11 -10.10
C VAL A 233 30.23 10.50 -10.48
N PHE A 234 29.99 10.92 -11.72
CA PHE A 234 28.65 11.34 -12.16
C PHE A 234 27.60 10.22 -12.05
N PRO A 235 27.90 8.96 -12.43
CA PRO A 235 26.96 7.86 -12.22
C PRO A 235 26.56 7.67 -10.75
N LEU A 236 27.50 7.84 -9.81
CA LEU A 236 27.24 7.70 -8.38
C LEU A 236 26.36 8.84 -7.85
N PHE A 237 26.58 10.09 -8.27
CA PHE A 237 25.67 11.19 -7.92
C PHE A 237 24.25 10.98 -8.46
N VAL A 238 24.13 10.50 -9.69
CA VAL A 238 22.83 10.15 -10.29
C VAL A 238 22.15 9.02 -9.51
N ALA A 239 22.90 7.99 -9.12
CA ALA A 239 22.39 6.89 -8.30
C ALA A 239 21.85 7.38 -6.95
N LEU A 240 22.60 8.25 -6.25
CA LEU A 240 22.12 8.88 -5.00
C LEU A 240 20.86 9.71 -5.21
N SER A 241 20.78 10.47 -6.30
CA SER A 241 19.58 11.23 -6.62
C SER A 241 18.37 10.33 -6.84
N ASN A 242 18.53 9.21 -7.54
CA ASN A 242 17.42 8.29 -7.80
C ASN A 242 16.94 7.59 -6.52
N LEU A 243 17.87 7.17 -5.65
CA LEU A 243 17.55 6.63 -4.34
C LEU A 243 16.81 7.66 -3.48
N TRP A 244 17.25 8.92 -3.52
CA TRP A 244 16.59 9.99 -2.78
C TRP A 244 15.18 10.29 -3.29
N THR A 245 14.98 10.34 -4.60
CA THR A 245 13.65 10.45 -5.19
C THR A 245 12.76 9.29 -4.73
N SER A 246 13.30 8.07 -4.68
CA SER A 246 12.54 6.90 -4.24
C SER A 246 12.12 7.01 -2.76
N PHE A 247 12.93 7.62 -1.88
CA PHE A 247 12.48 7.96 -0.52
C PHE A 247 11.36 9.01 -0.51
N GLN A 248 11.46 10.05 -1.35
CA GLN A 248 10.39 11.06 -1.48
C GLN A 248 9.08 10.41 -1.93
N ASP A 249 9.15 9.43 -2.84
CA ASP A 249 7.99 8.69 -3.31
C ASP A 249 7.36 7.83 -2.20
N GLN A 250 8.18 7.23 -1.32
CA GLN A 250 7.67 6.51 -0.14
C GLN A 250 6.96 7.44 0.87
N ILE A 251 7.46 8.66 1.06
CA ILE A 251 6.77 9.66 1.91
C ILE A 251 5.37 9.95 1.38
N LEU A 252 5.24 10.12 0.05
CA LEU A 252 3.96 10.39 -0.59
C LEU A 252 3.01 9.20 -0.49
N LEU A 253 3.51 7.98 -0.69
CA LEU A 253 2.73 6.76 -0.51
C LEU A 253 2.24 6.64 0.94
N LEU A 254 3.11 6.87 1.92
CA LEU A 254 2.75 6.79 3.34
C LEU A 254 1.69 7.83 3.74
N SER A 255 1.80 9.06 3.22
CA SER A 255 0.77 10.09 3.41
C SER A 255 -0.58 9.60 2.87
N PHE A 256 -0.59 9.02 1.68
CA PHE A 256 -1.81 8.49 1.06
C PHE A 256 -2.41 7.32 1.85
N LEU A 257 -1.59 6.37 2.32
CA LEU A 257 -2.03 5.27 3.18
C LEU A 257 -2.66 5.79 4.48
N THR A 258 -2.03 6.80 5.10
CA THR A 258 -2.52 7.42 6.34
C THR A 258 -3.84 8.15 6.09
N ASP A 259 -3.94 8.92 5.00
CA ASP A 259 -5.17 9.61 4.62
C ASP A 259 -6.31 8.62 4.33
N MET A 260 -6.04 7.51 3.64
CA MET A 260 -7.03 6.45 3.42
C MET A 260 -7.47 5.80 4.73
N THR A 261 -6.54 5.51 5.63
CA THR A 261 -6.86 4.93 6.95
C THR A 261 -7.81 5.85 7.72
N ASN A 262 -7.50 7.15 7.77
CA ASN A 262 -8.34 8.16 8.41
C ASN A 262 -9.72 8.27 7.74
N ASN A 263 -9.78 8.27 6.40
CA ASN A 263 -11.04 8.32 5.68
C ASN A 263 -11.89 7.06 5.89
N LEU A 264 -11.27 5.89 6.06
CA LEU A 264 -11.99 4.66 6.33
C LEU A 264 -12.49 4.58 7.78
N GLN A 265 -11.85 5.28 8.72
CA GLN A 265 -12.27 5.32 10.13
C GLN A 265 -13.73 5.75 10.30
N GLN A 266 -14.25 6.60 9.41
CA GLN A 266 -15.66 7.02 9.41
C GLN A 266 -16.66 5.85 9.38
N PHE A 267 -16.29 4.71 8.76
CA PHE A 267 -17.14 3.52 8.71
C PHE A 267 -17.24 2.85 10.08
N SER A 268 -16.19 2.90 10.89
CA SER A 268 -16.20 2.46 12.29
C SER A 268 -17.04 3.37 13.17
N GLU A 269 -16.98 4.69 12.96
CA GLU A 269 -17.77 5.67 13.72
C GLU A 269 -19.27 5.52 13.52
N ILE A 270 -19.71 5.17 12.30
CA ILE A 270 -21.13 4.89 12.05
C ILE A 270 -21.59 3.66 12.84
N GLN A 271 -20.72 2.66 13.02
CA GLN A 271 -21.08 1.47 13.80
C GLN A 271 -21.21 1.76 15.29
N SER A 272 -20.31 2.56 15.86
CA SER A 272 -20.41 2.92 17.27
C SER A 272 -21.68 3.72 17.60
N GLN A 273 -22.24 4.42 16.60
CA GLN A 273 -23.55 5.08 16.71
C GLN A 273 -24.72 4.10 16.62
N LEU A 274 -24.66 3.11 15.72
CA LEU A 274 -25.72 2.10 15.55
C LEU A 274 -25.74 1.08 16.68
N PHE A 275 -24.57 0.71 17.18
CA PHE A 275 -24.35 -0.29 18.22
C PHE A 275 -23.37 0.24 19.27
N PRO A 276 -23.82 1.13 20.18
CA PRO A 276 -23.00 1.57 21.30
C PRO A 276 -22.50 0.40 22.15
N GLU A 277 -21.35 0.56 22.81
CA GLU A 277 -20.71 -0.52 23.57
C GLU A 277 -21.63 -1.08 24.67
N GLU A 278 -22.43 -0.23 25.32
CA GLU A 278 -23.39 -0.66 26.35
C GLU A 278 -24.50 -1.53 25.76
N VAL A 279 -24.99 -1.17 24.57
CA VAL A 279 -26.01 -1.95 23.85
C VAL A 279 -25.42 -3.29 23.45
N LEU A 280 -24.23 -3.31 22.84
CA LEU A 280 -23.56 -4.57 22.47
C LEU A 280 -23.32 -5.47 23.67
N THR A 281 -22.84 -4.90 24.78
CA THR A 281 -22.58 -5.64 26.02
C THR A 281 -23.87 -6.29 26.54
N SER A 282 -24.99 -5.57 26.52
CA SER A 282 -26.29 -6.14 26.92
C SER A 282 -26.78 -7.23 25.97
N LEU A 283 -26.63 -7.06 24.65
CA LEU A 283 -27.02 -8.07 23.66
C LEU A 283 -26.18 -9.35 23.76
N LEU A 284 -24.93 -9.22 24.21
CA LEU A 284 -23.97 -10.31 24.39
C LEU A 284 -24.11 -11.01 25.75
N GLU A 285 -25.00 -10.57 26.63
CA GLU A 285 -25.19 -11.22 27.93
C GLU A 285 -25.55 -12.71 27.75
N GLY A 286 -24.75 -13.58 28.38
CA GLY A 286 -24.87 -15.04 28.26
C GLY A 286 -24.35 -15.63 26.94
N VAL A 287 -23.77 -14.84 26.04
CA VAL A 287 -23.18 -15.31 24.77
C VAL A 287 -21.67 -15.46 24.89
N THR A 288 -21.16 -16.63 24.51
CA THR A 288 -19.71 -16.84 24.40
C THR A 288 -19.23 -16.26 23.07
N VAL A 289 -18.45 -15.18 23.14
CA VAL A 289 -17.81 -14.58 21.96
C VAL A 289 -16.53 -15.35 21.66
N LYS A 290 -16.46 -15.94 20.47
CA LYS A 290 -15.30 -16.67 19.97
C LYS A 290 -14.55 -15.85 18.93
N SER A 291 -13.23 -15.96 18.89
CA SER A 291 -12.42 -15.48 17.76
C SER A 291 -12.56 -16.40 16.54
N ASP A 292 -12.13 -15.93 15.37
CA ASP A 292 -12.10 -16.78 14.18
C ASP A 292 -11.13 -17.96 14.33
N GLU A 293 -9.97 -17.74 14.96
CA GLU A 293 -9.02 -18.80 15.28
C GLU A 293 -9.60 -19.81 16.26
N GLU A 294 -10.41 -19.37 17.22
CA GLU A 294 -11.15 -20.25 18.13
C GLU A 294 -12.17 -21.11 17.37
N ARG A 295 -12.95 -20.52 16.46
CA ARG A 295 -13.89 -21.27 15.60
C ARG A 295 -13.18 -22.31 14.74
N ILE A 296 -12.04 -21.95 14.14
CA ILE A 296 -11.21 -22.88 13.37
C ILE A 296 -10.68 -24.00 14.29
N ARG A 297 -10.16 -23.65 15.47
CA ARG A 297 -9.60 -24.61 16.44
C ARG A 297 -10.62 -25.63 16.92
N GLU A 298 -11.88 -25.25 17.09
CA GLU A 298 -12.96 -26.18 17.50
C GLU A 298 -13.23 -27.30 16.48
N THR A 299 -12.87 -27.08 15.21
CA THR A 299 -13.04 -28.07 14.15
C THR A 299 -11.74 -28.80 13.78
N MET A 300 -10.65 -28.54 14.51
CA MET A 300 -9.39 -29.27 14.32
C MET A 300 -9.57 -30.76 14.60
N GLY A 301 -9.01 -31.59 13.73
CA GLY A 301 -9.17 -33.05 13.80
C GLY A 301 -10.48 -33.57 13.21
N THR A 302 -11.40 -32.69 12.81
CA THR A 302 -12.56 -33.08 11.99
C THR A 302 -12.15 -33.01 10.52
N ARG A 303 -12.24 -34.15 9.80
CA ARG A 303 -11.84 -34.26 8.39
C ARG A 303 -12.90 -34.99 7.59
N VAL A 304 -13.11 -34.56 6.35
CA VAL A 304 -13.97 -35.28 5.41
C VAL A 304 -13.34 -36.60 5.00
N ASN A 305 -14.16 -37.62 4.78
CA ASN A 305 -13.69 -38.88 4.24
C ASN A 305 -13.85 -38.89 2.71
N VAL A 306 -12.72 -38.93 2.00
CA VAL A 306 -12.68 -38.89 0.53
C VAL A 306 -13.50 -40.01 -0.10
N SER A 307 -13.59 -41.18 0.56
CA SER A 307 -14.38 -42.30 0.03
C SER A 307 -15.88 -42.04 -0.05
N ASP A 308 -16.38 -41.08 0.72
CA ASP A 308 -17.82 -40.77 0.81
C ASP A 308 -18.29 -40.01 -0.45
N PHE A 309 -17.38 -39.36 -1.18
CA PHE A 309 -17.69 -38.56 -2.37
C PHE A 309 -16.68 -38.83 -3.50
N LYS A 310 -16.82 -39.98 -4.17
CA LYS A 310 -15.90 -40.42 -5.24
C LYS A 310 -15.80 -39.48 -6.45
N ASN A 311 -16.80 -38.62 -6.65
CA ASN A 311 -16.86 -37.68 -7.76
C ASN A 311 -16.38 -36.27 -7.39
N GLN A 312 -15.92 -36.06 -6.14
CA GLN A 312 -15.46 -34.77 -5.64
C GLN A 312 -13.94 -34.78 -5.47
N GLU A 313 -13.30 -33.67 -5.82
CA GLU A 313 -11.86 -33.50 -5.66
C GLU A 313 -11.58 -32.79 -4.33
N TRP A 314 -11.01 -33.53 -3.37
CA TRP A 314 -10.62 -33.00 -2.07
C TRP A 314 -9.11 -32.82 -1.99
N LEU A 315 -8.68 -31.62 -1.65
CA LEU A 315 -7.28 -31.25 -1.48
C LEU A 315 -6.93 -31.20 0.01
N PHE A 316 -5.72 -31.66 0.33
CA PHE A 316 -5.21 -31.72 1.70
C PHE A 316 -3.71 -31.39 1.75
N PRO A 317 -3.20 -30.93 2.90
CA PRO A 317 -1.80 -30.54 3.04
C PRO A 317 -0.81 -31.66 2.68
N GLU A 318 -1.17 -32.92 2.95
CA GLU A 318 -0.24 -34.05 2.74
C GLU A 318 -0.17 -34.51 1.27
N THR A 319 -1.12 -34.12 0.44
CA THR A 319 -1.29 -34.65 -0.92
C THR A 319 -1.26 -33.60 -2.01
N THR A 320 -1.13 -32.32 -1.66
CA THR A 320 -1.25 -31.21 -2.60
C THR A 320 -0.04 -30.29 -2.51
N ASP A 321 0.69 -30.17 -3.62
CA ASP A 321 1.81 -29.25 -3.73
C ASP A 321 1.34 -27.80 -3.58
N ASN A 322 2.13 -26.96 -2.91
CA ASN A 322 1.83 -25.55 -2.65
C ASN A 322 0.43 -25.33 -2.04
N PHE A 323 -0.01 -26.23 -1.15
CA PHE A 323 -1.33 -26.18 -0.51
C PHE A 323 -1.65 -24.79 0.11
N ASP A 324 -0.68 -24.17 0.78
CA ASP A 324 -0.84 -22.86 1.41
C ASP A 324 -0.96 -21.70 0.41
N GLN A 325 -0.69 -21.94 -0.88
CA GLN A 325 -0.79 -20.94 -1.96
C GLN A 325 -2.08 -21.12 -2.78
N LEU A 326 -2.94 -22.07 -2.42
CA LEU A 326 -4.22 -22.27 -3.11
C LEU A 326 -5.10 -21.03 -2.95
N LEU A 327 -5.63 -20.54 -4.08
CA LEU A 327 -6.57 -19.42 -4.09
C LEU A 327 -7.95 -19.90 -3.64
N ILE A 328 -8.25 -19.68 -2.36
CA ILE A 328 -9.53 -20.01 -1.77
C ILE A 328 -10.56 -18.95 -2.15
N GLN A 329 -11.71 -19.39 -2.68
CA GLN A 329 -12.83 -18.52 -2.98
C GLN A 329 -13.38 -17.88 -1.71
N TYR A 330 -14.09 -16.76 -1.89
CA TYR A 330 -14.81 -16.08 -0.81
C TYR A 330 -13.89 -15.69 0.35
N HIS A 331 -12.63 -15.38 0.04
CA HIS A 331 -11.56 -15.03 0.99
C HIS A 331 -11.45 -15.99 2.18
N GLY A 332 -11.71 -17.28 1.96
CA GLY A 332 -11.58 -18.29 3.01
C GLY A 332 -12.79 -18.39 3.95
N PHE A 333 -13.89 -17.69 3.69
CA PHE A 333 -15.14 -17.91 4.40
C PHE A 333 -15.80 -19.23 3.98
N CYS A 334 -16.58 -19.80 4.90
CA CYS A 334 -17.30 -21.04 4.65
C CYS A 334 -18.31 -20.89 3.51
N ALA A 335 -18.04 -21.58 2.40
CA ALA A 335 -18.85 -21.50 1.18
C ALA A 335 -20.31 -21.93 1.36
N HIS A 336 -20.60 -22.77 2.37
CA HIS A 336 -21.95 -23.19 2.72
C HIS A 336 -22.67 -22.18 3.64
N ALA A 337 -21.96 -21.62 4.62
CA ALA A 337 -22.56 -20.72 5.62
C ALA A 337 -23.05 -19.41 5.00
N ILE A 338 -22.34 -18.91 3.99
CA ILE A 338 -22.73 -17.72 3.22
C ILE A 338 -24.11 -17.93 2.59
N GLY A 339 -24.27 -18.93 1.73
CA GLY A 339 -25.49 -19.10 0.94
C GLY A 339 -26.70 -19.49 1.80
N VAL A 340 -26.50 -20.32 2.81
CA VAL A 340 -27.60 -20.84 3.64
C VAL A 340 -27.99 -19.87 4.76
N ARG A 341 -27.02 -19.25 5.42
CA ARG A 341 -27.27 -18.43 6.63
C ARG A 341 -27.01 -16.94 6.40
N GLY A 342 -26.27 -16.57 5.36
CA GLY A 342 -25.77 -15.21 5.18
C GLY A 342 -24.75 -14.85 6.25
N LEU A 343 -23.86 -15.79 6.61
CA LEU A 343 -22.82 -15.58 7.63
C LEU A 343 -21.43 -15.80 7.02
N THR A 344 -20.52 -14.89 7.34
CA THR A 344 -19.10 -14.96 6.96
C THR A 344 -18.30 -15.68 8.05
N LEU A 345 -18.58 -16.98 8.23
CA LEU A 345 -17.83 -17.82 9.18
C LEU A 345 -16.47 -18.21 8.59
N PRO A 346 -15.38 -18.22 9.37
CA PRO A 346 -14.09 -18.66 8.88
C PRO A 346 -14.14 -20.14 8.46
N GLY A 347 -13.56 -20.45 7.30
CA GLY A 347 -13.36 -21.83 6.86
C GLY A 347 -12.09 -22.42 7.46
N ASN A 348 -12.12 -23.71 7.77
CA ASN A 348 -10.96 -24.47 8.21
C ASN A 348 -10.45 -25.37 7.06
N PRO A 349 -9.33 -25.04 6.41
CA PRO A 349 -8.74 -25.88 5.36
C PRO A 349 -8.41 -27.31 5.81
N ALA A 350 -8.14 -27.55 7.10
CA ALA A 350 -7.81 -28.87 7.64
C ALA A 350 -8.99 -29.86 7.57
N ILE A 351 -10.23 -29.38 7.43
CA ILE A 351 -11.40 -30.22 7.17
C ILE A 351 -11.29 -30.91 5.80
N GLY A 352 -10.65 -30.23 4.85
CA GLY A 352 -10.55 -30.58 3.44
C GLY A 352 -11.02 -29.44 2.57
N ILE A 353 -10.22 -29.07 1.59
CA ILE A 353 -10.59 -28.07 0.57
C ILE A 353 -11.30 -28.82 -0.56
N LEU A 354 -12.50 -28.39 -0.91
CA LEU A 354 -13.20 -28.93 -2.08
C LEU A 354 -12.80 -28.13 -3.32
N LYS A 355 -12.22 -28.78 -4.32
CA LYS A 355 -11.98 -28.20 -5.64
C LYS A 355 -13.15 -28.54 -6.56
N HIS A 356 -13.80 -27.51 -7.10
CA HIS A 356 -14.91 -27.67 -8.05
C HIS A 356 -14.79 -26.62 -9.15
N LYS A 357 -14.75 -27.06 -10.41
CA LYS A 357 -14.57 -26.19 -11.60
C LYS A 357 -13.38 -25.22 -11.46
N GLU A 358 -12.22 -25.75 -11.09
CA GLU A 358 -10.97 -25.00 -10.84
C GLU A 358 -11.02 -23.97 -9.70
N ARG A 359 -12.08 -23.95 -8.89
CA ARG A 359 -12.23 -23.08 -7.73
C ARG A 359 -12.15 -23.87 -6.43
N CYS A 360 -11.44 -23.35 -5.44
CA CYS A 360 -11.22 -23.99 -4.15
C CYS A 360 -12.14 -23.40 -3.07
N TYR A 361 -12.81 -24.25 -2.31
CA TYR A 361 -13.78 -23.86 -1.27
C TYR A 361 -13.44 -24.50 0.08
N VAL A 362 -13.66 -23.74 1.15
CA VAL A 362 -13.43 -24.16 2.55
C VAL A 362 -14.73 -24.11 3.35
N PHE A 363 -14.73 -24.77 4.51
CA PHE A 363 -15.93 -24.98 5.31
C PHE A 363 -15.67 -24.74 6.80
N SER A 364 -16.68 -24.24 7.51
CA SER A 364 -16.59 -24.02 8.96
C SER A 364 -16.86 -25.29 9.78
N SER A 365 -17.35 -26.37 9.14
CA SER A 365 -17.53 -27.68 9.77
C SER A 365 -17.53 -28.81 8.74
N LYS A 366 -17.32 -30.05 9.20
CA LYS A 366 -17.41 -31.25 8.36
C LYS A 366 -18.80 -31.42 7.76
N GLU A 367 -19.85 -31.11 8.52
CA GLU A 367 -21.24 -31.19 8.09
C GLU A 367 -21.51 -30.21 6.95
N ALA A 368 -21.03 -28.97 7.08
CA ALA A 368 -21.13 -27.97 6.02
C ALA A 368 -20.41 -28.43 4.73
N ALA A 369 -19.24 -29.05 4.87
CA ALA A 369 -18.49 -29.63 3.75
C ALA A 369 -19.27 -30.77 3.06
N TYR A 370 -19.88 -31.68 3.84
CA TYR A 370 -20.67 -32.80 3.32
C TYR A 370 -21.93 -32.32 2.61
N ILE A 371 -22.65 -31.36 3.18
CA ILE A 371 -23.86 -30.79 2.58
C ILE A 371 -23.51 -30.10 1.26
N PHE A 372 -22.44 -29.28 1.25
CA PHE A 372 -21.99 -28.60 0.04
C PHE A 372 -21.57 -29.59 -1.06
N ALA A 373 -20.86 -30.65 -0.71
CA ALA A 373 -20.36 -31.66 -1.64
C ALA A 373 -21.46 -32.48 -2.35
N GLN A 374 -22.70 -32.47 -1.84
CA GLN A 374 -23.84 -33.11 -2.51
C GLN A 374 -24.24 -32.38 -3.79
N ASP A 375 -24.17 -31.04 -3.79
CA ASP A 375 -24.52 -30.20 -4.95
C ASP A 375 -23.78 -28.85 -4.89
N PRO A 376 -22.48 -28.83 -5.25
CA PRO A 376 -21.67 -27.60 -5.17
C PRO A 376 -22.26 -26.43 -5.98
N ASP A 377 -22.84 -26.71 -7.15
CA ASP A 377 -23.38 -25.69 -8.04
C ASP A 377 -24.57 -24.95 -7.41
N LYS A 378 -25.44 -25.68 -6.69
CA LYS A 378 -26.53 -25.07 -5.92
C LYS A 378 -26.03 -24.07 -4.88
N PHE A 379 -24.99 -24.41 -4.11
CA PHE A 379 -24.50 -23.52 -3.05
C PHE A 379 -23.71 -22.34 -3.59
N ILE A 380 -22.97 -22.52 -4.68
CA ILE A 380 -22.34 -21.39 -5.41
C ILE A 380 -23.43 -20.42 -5.89
N GLN A 381 -24.53 -20.93 -6.44
CA GLN A 381 -25.67 -20.10 -6.85
C GLN A 381 -26.34 -19.39 -5.66
N LEU A 382 -26.53 -20.09 -4.53
CA LEU A 382 -27.04 -19.48 -3.30
C LEU A 382 -26.14 -18.35 -2.78
N ASN A 383 -24.81 -18.48 -2.90
CA ASN A 383 -23.88 -17.41 -2.53
C ASN A 383 -24.07 -16.17 -3.41
N ILE A 384 -24.26 -16.36 -4.71
CA ILE A 384 -24.57 -15.27 -5.66
C ILE A 384 -25.92 -14.62 -5.31
N GLU A 385 -26.94 -15.40 -5.02
CA GLU A 385 -28.25 -14.89 -4.61
C GLU A 385 -28.17 -14.09 -3.31
N LYS A 386 -27.41 -14.58 -2.32
CA LYS A 386 -27.18 -13.86 -1.07
C LYS A 386 -26.49 -12.52 -1.30
N ALA A 387 -25.53 -12.45 -2.22
CA ALA A 387 -24.87 -11.21 -2.58
C ALA A 387 -25.76 -10.23 -3.37
N LYS A 388 -26.81 -10.72 -4.05
CA LYS A 388 -27.83 -9.85 -4.64
C LYS A 388 -28.77 -9.25 -3.59
N GLU A 389 -29.02 -9.97 -2.49
CA GLU A 389 -29.77 -9.46 -1.34
C GLU A 389 -28.95 -8.45 -0.52
N HIS A 390 -27.64 -8.70 -0.39
CA HIS A 390 -26.69 -7.89 0.37
C HIS A 390 -25.51 -7.50 -0.52
N ALA A 391 -25.59 -6.32 -1.14
CA ALA A 391 -24.58 -5.84 -2.09
C ALA A 391 -23.18 -5.73 -1.47
N GLU A 392 -23.09 -5.59 -0.15
CA GLU A 392 -21.87 -5.64 0.66
C GLU A 392 -21.04 -6.91 0.43
N LEU A 393 -21.71 -8.04 0.13
CA LEU A 393 -21.05 -9.32 -0.10
C LEU A 393 -20.38 -9.40 -1.47
N ILE A 394 -20.77 -8.56 -2.45
CA ILE A 394 -20.20 -8.64 -3.81
C ILE A 394 -18.69 -8.38 -3.77
N GLN A 395 -18.30 -7.26 -3.15
CA GLN A 395 -16.89 -6.89 -2.97
C GLN A 395 -16.20 -7.81 -1.95
N LEU A 396 -16.88 -8.11 -0.84
CA LEU A 396 -16.31 -8.93 0.23
C LEU A 396 -16.02 -10.37 -0.19
N LEU A 397 -16.68 -10.89 -1.23
CA LEU A 397 -16.51 -12.28 -1.69
C LEU A 397 -15.81 -12.39 -3.05
N ASP A 398 -15.34 -11.27 -3.60
CA ASP A 398 -14.74 -11.16 -4.95
C ASP A 398 -15.62 -11.79 -6.04
N LEU A 399 -16.92 -11.49 -6.01
CA LEU A 399 -17.84 -11.97 -7.03
C LEU A 399 -17.74 -11.05 -8.25
N ASP A 400 -17.13 -11.55 -9.33
CA ASP A 400 -17.16 -10.89 -10.63
C ASP A 400 -18.60 -10.56 -11.01
N SER A 401 -18.90 -9.26 -11.14
CA SER A 401 -20.23 -8.73 -11.49
C SER A 401 -20.58 -8.96 -12.96
#